data_AF-A0A527FEF8-F1
#
_entry.id   AF-A0A527FEF8-F1
#
_cell.length_a   1.000
_cell.length_b   1.000
_cell.length_c   1.000
_cell.angle_alpha   90.00
_cell.angle_beta   90.00
_cell.angle_gamma   90.00
#
_symmetry.space_group_name_H-M   'P 1'
#
loop_
_entity.id
_entity.type
_entity.pdbx_description
1 polymer ?
#
loop_
_entity_poly.entity_id
_entity_poly.type
_entity_poly.pdbx_seq_one_letter_code
_entity_poly.pdbx_strand_id
1 'polypeptide(L)' 'ARDDAGKIAGTTQAGSFQYARYEPYGVSVHIMPYNFPILLMCWTVAASLAAGNACVIKPAEATTLSTLD' A
#
# COMPACT_ATOMS: atom_id res chain seq x y z
N ALA A 1 -1.31 29.68 4.30
CA ALA A 1 -1.59 29.02 5.58
C ALA A 1 -1.49 27.52 5.34
N ARG A 2 -0.59 26.82 6.05
CA ARG A 2 -0.55 25.37 6.05
C ARG A 2 -1.54 24.89 7.10
N ASP A 3 -2.49 24.06 6.72
CA ASP A 3 -3.32 23.33 7.66
C ASP A 3 -2.53 22.14 8.23
N ASP A 4 -2.85 21.79 9.46
CA ASP A 4 -2.05 21.02 10.43
C ASP A 4 -1.74 19.55 10.08
N ALA A 5 -1.88 19.16 8.82
CA ALA A 5 -1.55 17.81 8.33
C ALA A 5 -0.80 17.78 6.99
N GLY A 6 -0.56 18.93 6.33
CA GLY A 6 0.20 19.01 5.07
C GLY A 6 -0.38 18.24 3.87
N LYS A 7 -1.60 17.69 4.00
CA LYS A 7 -2.23 16.80 3.02
C LYS A 7 -3.16 17.52 2.03
N ILE A 8 -3.52 18.78 2.25
CA ILE A 8 -4.43 19.50 1.37
C ILE A 8 -3.75 20.77 0.85
N ALA A 9 -3.76 20.94 -0.47
CA ALA A 9 -3.33 22.18 -1.11
C ALA A 9 -4.40 23.25 -0.85
N GLY A 10 -4.24 24.05 0.21
CA GLY A 10 -5.02 25.27 0.38
C GLY A 10 -4.72 26.26 -0.75
N THR A 11 -5.74 26.97 -1.24
CA THR A 11 -5.55 28.00 -2.27
C THR A 11 -4.68 29.09 -1.70
N THR A 12 -3.44 29.21 -2.18
CA THR A 12 -2.46 30.07 -1.50
C THR A 12 -2.39 31.45 -2.14
N GLN A 13 -2.09 31.63 -3.43
CA GLN A 13 -2.09 32.98 -4.06
C GLN A 13 -2.30 32.88 -5.59
N ALA A 14 -2.76 33.97 -6.22
CA ALA A 14 -2.83 34.06 -7.67
C ALA A 14 -1.42 33.85 -8.27
N GLY A 15 -1.26 32.81 -9.11
CA GLY A 15 0.02 32.41 -9.71
C GLY A 15 0.77 31.25 -9.02
N SER A 16 0.25 30.67 -7.93
CA SER A 16 0.88 29.48 -7.31
C SER A 16 0.38 28.16 -7.92
N PHE A 17 1.30 27.27 -8.33
CA PHE A 17 0.99 25.87 -8.68
C PHE A 17 1.27 24.95 -7.49
N GLN A 18 0.32 24.11 -7.11
CA GLN A 18 0.44 23.14 -6.03
C GLN A 18 0.14 21.75 -6.60
N TYR A 19 1.00 20.77 -6.31
CA TYR A 19 0.84 19.39 -6.73
C TYR A 19 1.25 18.45 -5.61
N ALA A 20 0.54 17.33 -5.47
CA ALA A 20 0.85 16.26 -4.54
C ALA A 20 1.24 15.01 -5.33
N ARG A 21 2.36 14.40 -4.94
CA ARG A 21 2.83 13.13 -5.48
C ARG A 21 2.77 12.07 -4.38
N TYR A 22 2.29 10.88 -4.73
CA TYR A 22 2.42 9.70 -3.88
C TYR A 22 3.65 8.91 -4.31
N GLU A 23 4.50 8.59 -3.36
CA GLU A 23 5.72 7.80 -3.55
C GLU A 23 5.59 6.48 -2.79
N PRO A 24 6.23 5.39 -3.26
CA PRO A 24 6.22 4.13 -2.55
C PRO A 24 6.85 4.27 -1.17
N TYR A 25 6.33 3.51 -0.21
CA TYR A 25 6.85 3.46 1.15
C TYR A 25 8.11 2.58 1.28
N GLY A 26 8.40 1.73 0.28
CA GLY A 26 9.54 0.83 0.29
C GLY A 26 9.10 -0.62 0.44
N VAL A 27 9.13 -1.18 1.65
CA VAL A 27 8.79 -2.59 1.92
C VAL A 27 7.50 -2.71 2.72
N SER A 28 6.56 -3.54 2.28
CA SER A 28 5.32 -3.87 2.99
C SER A 28 5.30 -5.33 3.45
N VAL A 29 4.66 -5.60 4.59
CA VAL A 29 4.46 -6.96 5.12
C VAL A 29 2.99 -7.35 5.02
N HIS A 30 2.73 -8.54 4.50
CA HIS A 30 1.40 -9.08 4.23
C HIS A 30 1.19 -10.35 5.07
N ILE A 31 0.36 -10.27 6.12
CA ILE A 31 0.03 -11.41 6.99
C ILE A 31 -1.28 -12.02 6.52
N MET A 32 -1.25 -13.25 6.01
CA MET A 32 -2.40 -13.87 5.36
C MET A 32 -3.29 -14.65 6.36
N PRO A 33 -4.62 -14.55 6.25
CA PRO A 33 -5.54 -15.42 6.95
C PRO A 33 -5.75 -16.75 6.20
N TYR A 34 -6.41 -17.71 6.85
CA TYR A 34 -6.58 -19.08 6.34
C TYR A 34 -7.81 -19.28 5.45
N ASN A 35 -8.77 -18.37 5.43
CA ASN A 35 -10.09 -18.62 4.81
C ASN A 35 -10.07 -18.50 3.27
N PHE A 36 -9.32 -17.54 2.73
CA PHE A 36 -9.14 -17.35 1.28
C PHE A 36 -7.70 -16.92 0.97
N PRO A 37 -6.71 -17.80 1.22
CA PRO A 37 -5.30 -17.42 1.31
C PRO A 37 -4.76 -16.82 0.01
N ILE A 38 -5.11 -17.40 -1.16
CA ILE A 38 -4.64 -16.89 -2.46
C ILE A 38 -5.35 -15.61 -2.89
N LEU A 39 -6.68 -15.53 -2.71
CA LEU A 39 -7.48 -14.37 -3.11
C LEU A 39 -7.05 -13.12 -2.32
N LEU A 40 -6.90 -13.26 -0.99
CA LEU A 40 -6.55 -12.16 -0.10
C LEU A 40 -5.08 -11.74 -0.26
N MET A 41 -4.20 -12.69 -0.56
CA MET A 41 -2.82 -12.39 -0.96
C MET A 41 -2.80 -11.53 -2.22
N CYS A 42 -3.49 -11.96 -3.28
CA CYS A 42 -3.56 -11.21 -4.53
C CYS A 42 -4.09 -9.79 -4.33
N TRP A 43 -5.16 -9.59 -3.56
CA TRP A 43 -5.71 -8.25 -3.33
C TRP A 43 -4.72 -7.28 -2.69
N THR A 44 -4.00 -7.74 -1.67
CA THR A 44 -3.11 -6.85 -0.91
C THR A 44 -1.78 -6.67 -1.63
N VAL A 45 -1.20 -7.74 -2.15
CA VAL A 45 0.10 -7.72 -2.84
C VAL A 45 0.01 -6.98 -4.17
N ALA A 46 -1.06 -7.17 -4.95
CA ALA A 46 -1.22 -6.46 -6.22
C ALA A 46 -1.27 -4.95 -6.02
N ALA A 47 -2.02 -4.47 -5.01
CA ALA A 47 -2.08 -3.04 -4.68
C ALA A 47 -0.70 -2.51 -4.23
N SER A 48 0.04 -3.27 -3.43
CA SER A 48 1.35 -2.86 -2.93
C SER A 48 2.40 -2.79 -4.04
N LEU A 49 2.44 -3.78 -4.94
CA LEU A 49 3.30 -3.78 -6.12
C LEU A 49 2.93 -2.66 -7.09
N ALA A 50 1.65 -2.42 -7.34
CA ALA A 50 1.18 -1.33 -8.20
C ALA A 50 1.57 0.05 -7.65
N ALA A 51 1.62 0.20 -6.31
CA ALA A 51 2.12 1.40 -5.65
C ALA A 51 3.66 1.53 -5.68
N GLY A 52 4.39 0.51 -6.16
CA GLY A 52 5.84 0.50 -6.28
C GLY A 52 6.60 -0.02 -5.05
N ASN A 53 5.93 -0.75 -4.14
CA ASN A 53 6.58 -1.33 -2.97
C ASN A 53 7.09 -2.75 -3.23
N ALA A 54 8.12 -3.16 -2.50
CA ALA A 54 8.48 -4.56 -2.31
C ALA A 54 7.57 -5.21 -1.26
N CYS A 55 7.30 -6.50 -1.40
CA CYS A 55 6.37 -7.23 -0.52
C CYS A 55 7.07 -8.39 0.19
N VAL A 56 6.85 -8.52 1.49
CA VAL A 56 7.17 -9.71 2.30
C VAL A 56 5.88 -10.37 2.73
N ILE A 57 5.73 -11.66 2.50
CA ILE A 57 4.49 -12.39 2.74
C ILE A 57 4.70 -13.39 3.87
N LYS A 58 3.83 -13.34 4.89
CA LYS A 58 3.75 -14.34 5.95
C LYS A 58 2.46 -15.14 5.75
N PRO A 59 2.54 -16.39 5.25
CA PRO A 59 1.37 -17.22 5.04
C PRO A 59 0.75 -17.71 6.36
N ALA A 60 -0.52 -18.12 6.31
CA ALA A 60 -1.14 -18.86 7.41
C ALA A 60 -0.60 -20.29 7.42
N GLU A 61 -0.23 -20.79 8.60
CA GLU A 61 0.40 -22.11 8.77
C GLU A 61 -0.46 -23.25 8.19
N ALA A 62 -1.77 -23.18 8.39
CA ALA A 62 -2.72 -24.20 7.93
C ALA A 62 -2.93 -24.22 6.40
N THR A 63 -2.55 -23.17 5.68
CA THR A 63 -2.86 -23.02 4.24
C THR A 63 -1.65 -22.55 3.43
N THR A 64 -0.47 -23.03 3.80
CA THR A 64 0.81 -22.64 3.19
C THR A 64 0.92 -23.11 1.73
N LEU A 65 0.31 -24.27 1.39
CA LEU A 65 0.39 -24.90 0.07
C LEU A 65 -0.06 -24.01 -1.10
N SER A 66 -1.02 -23.11 -0.89
CA SER A 66 -1.51 -22.22 -1.96
C SER A 66 -0.75 -20.89 -2.04
N THR A 67 0.15 -20.63 -1.10
CA THR A 67 0.78 -19.32 -0.90
C THR A 67 2.29 -19.34 -0.93
N LEU A 68 2.93 -20.48 -0.72
CA LEU A 68 4.39 -20.59 -0.62
C LEU A 68 4.97 -21.88 -1.22
N ASP A 69 4.37 -23.04 -0.94
CA ASP A 69 4.80 -24.31 -1.56
C ASP A 69 4.32 -24.43 -3.01
#